data_AF-A0A0B7C3P3-F1
#
_entry.id   AF-A0A0B7C3P3-F1
#
_cell.length_a   1.000
_cell.length_b   1.000
_cell.length_c   1.000
_cell.angle_alpha   90.00
_cell.angle_beta   90.00
_cell.angle_gamma   90.00
#
_symmetry.space_group_name_H-M   'P 1'
#
loop_
_entity.id
_entity.type
_entity.pdbx_description
1 polymer ?
#
loop_
_entity_poly.entity_id
_entity_poly.type
_entity_poly.pdbx_seq_one_letter_code
_entity_poly.pdbx_strand_id
1 'polypeptide(L)'
;QWNKIIEQLGTPSQEFMSRLQTTVRNYVENRPRHTGHSFEKLFPDVLFPPDSAEHTGLRASVARDLLSKMLVIDPDKRISVDEALMHPY
;
A
#
# COMPACT_ATOMS: atom_id res chain seq x y z
N GLN A 1 7.52 13.20 6.91
CA GLN A 1 6.40 12.29 6.53
C GLN A 1 6.76 11.39 5.35
N TRP A 2 7.17 11.92 4.18
CA TRP A 2 7.53 11.12 2.99
C TRP A 2 8.51 9.96 3.22
N ASN A 3 9.61 10.19 3.97
CA ASN A 3 10.61 9.15 4.23
C ASN A 3 9.99 7.88 4.87
N LYS A 4 9.05 8.04 5.80
CA LYS A 4 8.38 6.90 6.44
C LYS A 4 7.52 6.12 5.46
N ILE A 5 6.92 6.79 4.47
CA ILE A 5 6.10 6.13 3.45
C ILE A 5 6.99 5.27 2.56
N ILE A 6 8.09 5.81 2.02
CA ILE A 6 8.99 5.05 1.14
C ILE A 6 9.80 3.98 1.88
N GLU A 7 10.09 4.16 3.17
CA GLU A 7 10.71 3.12 4.01
C GLU A 7 9.82 1.88 4.11
N GLN A 8 8.50 2.06 4.20
CA GLN A 8 7.53 0.97 4.35
C GLN A 8 7.05 0.41 3.01
N LEU A 9 6.63 1.26 2.08
CA LEU A 9 6.00 0.88 0.80
C LEU A 9 7.00 0.79 -0.37
N GLY A 10 8.22 1.27 -0.18
CA GLY A 10 9.24 1.33 -1.22
C GLY A 10 9.24 2.62 -2.03
N THR A 11 10.28 2.79 -2.83
CA THR A 11 10.41 3.92 -3.74
C THR A 11 9.48 3.74 -4.94
N PRO A 12 8.60 4.71 -5.25
CA PRO A 12 7.65 4.57 -6.34
C PRO A 12 8.33 4.56 -7.71
N SER A 13 7.60 4.06 -8.71
CA SER A 13 8.09 3.94 -10.10
C SER A 13 8.43 5.29 -10.74
N GLN A 14 9.28 5.28 -11.78
CA GLN A 14 9.63 6.50 -12.51
C GLN A 14 8.41 7.19 -13.16
N GLU A 15 7.39 6.41 -13.55
CA GLU A 15 6.12 6.92 -14.08
C GLU A 15 5.36 7.80 -13.07
N PHE A 16 5.41 7.45 -11.78
CA PHE A 16 4.87 8.30 -10.74
C PHE A 16 5.73 9.56 -10.55
N MET A 17 7.05 9.40 -10.50
CA MET A 17 7.98 10.53 -10.33
C MET A 17 7.87 11.56 -11.45
N SER A 18 7.64 11.11 -12.69
CA SER A 18 7.52 11.98 -13.88
C SER A 18 6.27 12.87 -13.85
N ARG A 19 5.25 12.51 -13.05
CA ARG A 19 4.05 13.32 -12.83
C ARG A 19 4.18 14.31 -11.67
N LEU A 20 5.20 14.16 -10.83
CA LEU A 20 5.49 15.11 -9.74
C LEU A 20 6.07 16.41 -10.27
N GLN A 21 5.81 17.51 -9.55
CA GLN A 21 6.46 18.80 -9.77
C GLN A 21 7.99 18.68 -9.64
N THR A 22 8.73 19.40 -10.46
CA THR A 22 10.20 19.31 -10.57
C THR A 22 10.92 19.39 -9.21
N THR A 23 10.52 20.32 -8.33
CA THR A 23 11.12 20.48 -6.99
C THR A 23 10.90 19.25 -6.11
N VAL A 24 9.69 18.69 -6.14
CA VAL A 24 9.34 17.48 -5.37
C VAL A 24 10.04 16.27 -5.97
N ARG A 25 10.06 16.13 -7.30
CA ARG A 25 10.79 15.06 -7.99
C ARG A 25 12.25 15.03 -7.59
N ASN A 26 12.95 16.18 -7.68
CA ASN A 26 14.36 16.28 -7.28
C ASN A 26 14.57 15.90 -5.81
N TYR A 27 13.65 16.32 -4.93
CA TYR A 27 13.72 15.93 -3.52
C TYR A 27 13.59 14.41 -3.32
N VAL A 28 12.68 13.76 -4.05
CA VAL A 28 12.42 12.31 -3.91
C VAL A 28 13.51 11.48 -4.60
N GLU A 29 14.00 11.89 -5.77
CA GLU A 29 15.05 11.18 -6.52
C GLU A 29 16.41 11.20 -5.82
N ASN A 30 16.70 12.25 -5.04
CA ASN A 30 17.92 12.35 -4.23
C ASN A 30 17.86 11.50 -2.93
N ARG A 31 16.76 10.79 -2.67
CA ARG A 31 16.66 9.90 -1.51
C ARG A 31 17.16 8.48 -1.84
N PRO A 32 17.68 7.75 -0.84
CA PRO A 32 18.01 6.34 -1.00
C PRO A 32 16.81 5.56 -1.53
N ARG A 33 17.06 4.63 -2.46
CA ARG A 33 16.01 3.73 -2.93
C ARG A 33 15.72 2.67 -1.87
N HIS A 34 14.45 2.46 -1.61
CA HIS A 34 13.94 1.44 -0.71
C HIS A 34 13.11 0.45 -1.51
N THR A 35 13.32 -0.85 -1.29
CA THR A 35 12.50 -1.90 -1.91
C THR A 35 11.11 -2.03 -1.29
N GLY A 36 10.90 -1.45 -0.10
CA GLY A 36 9.67 -1.60 0.68
C GLY A 36 9.62 -2.93 1.44
N HIS A 37 8.53 -3.13 2.16
CA HIS A 37 8.19 -4.36 2.87
C HIS A 37 6.94 -4.98 2.26
N SER A 38 6.82 -6.30 2.33
CA SER A 38 5.59 -6.98 1.93
C SER A 38 4.48 -6.68 2.92
N PHE A 39 3.23 -6.75 2.47
CA PHE A 39 2.07 -6.45 3.32
C PHE A 39 1.89 -7.46 4.46
N GLU A 40 2.43 -8.68 4.34
CA GLU A 40 2.47 -9.67 5.42
C GLU A 40 3.41 -9.23 6.55
N LYS A 41 4.50 -8.53 6.20
CA LYS A 41 5.43 -7.99 7.20
C LYS A 41 4.90 -6.70 7.83
N LEU A 42 4.23 -5.86 7.03
CA LEU A 42 3.60 -4.63 7.52
C LEU A 42 2.39 -4.91 8.42
N PHE A 43 1.57 -5.90 8.03
CA PHE A 43 0.36 -6.31 8.71
C PHE A 43 0.38 -7.83 8.98
N PRO A 44 1.15 -8.29 9.98
CA PRO A 44 1.24 -9.71 10.31
C PRO A 44 -0.09 -10.24 10.89
N ASP A 45 -0.30 -11.56 10.80
CA ASP A 45 -1.55 -12.22 11.21
C ASP A 45 -1.92 -11.97 12.68
N VAL A 46 -0.92 -11.75 13.55
CA VAL A 46 -1.13 -11.44 14.97
C VAL A 46 -1.89 -10.13 15.21
N LEU A 47 -1.93 -9.22 14.23
CA LEU A 47 -2.69 -7.97 14.30
C LEU A 47 -4.17 -8.16 13.92
N PHE A 48 -4.54 -9.31 13.38
CA PHE A 48 -5.89 -9.62 12.97
C PHE A 48 -6.55 -10.59 13.97
N PRO A 49 -7.87 -10.51 14.14
CA PRO A 49 -8.59 -11.52 14.92
C PRO A 49 -8.45 -12.90 14.26
N PRO A 50 -8.55 -14.00 15.05
CA PRO A 50 -8.49 -15.35 14.51
C PRO A 50 -9.62 -15.58 13.50
N ASP A 51 -9.31 -16.32 12.43
CA ASP A 51 -10.26 -16.59 11.36
C ASP A 51 -11.52 -17.27 11.91
N SER A 52 -12.66 -16.65 11.67
CA SER A 52 -13.97 -17.26 11.94
C SER A 52 -14.34 -18.18 10.79
N ALA A 53 -14.79 -19.40 11.10
CA ALA A 53 -15.25 -20.36 10.10
C ALA A 53 -16.56 -19.93 9.42
N GLU A 54 -17.34 -19.05 10.06
CA GLU A 54 -18.66 -18.59 9.62
C GLU A 54 -18.61 -17.39 8.67
N HIS A 55 -17.54 -16.58 8.72
CA HIS A 55 -17.41 -15.37 7.91
C HIS A 55 -16.12 -15.37 7.10
N THR A 56 -16.17 -15.94 5.89
CA THR A 56 -15.02 -16.03 4.98
C THR A 56 -14.47 -14.67 4.52
N GLY A 57 -15.26 -13.60 4.60
CA GLY A 57 -14.83 -12.23 4.33
C GLY A 57 -13.99 -11.61 5.46
N LEU A 58 -14.14 -12.05 6.71
CA LEU A 58 -13.44 -11.50 7.88
C LEU A 58 -12.06 -12.14 8.12
N ARG A 59 -11.39 -12.57 7.06
CA ARG A 59 -10.07 -13.21 7.16
C ARG A 59 -8.95 -12.18 7.10
N ALA A 60 -7.87 -12.44 7.82
CA ALA A 60 -6.67 -11.60 7.81
C ALA A 60 -6.11 -11.37 6.39
N SER A 61 -6.16 -12.41 5.55
CA SER A 61 -5.69 -12.34 4.16
C SER A 61 -6.52 -11.39 3.29
N VAL A 62 -7.85 -11.38 3.45
CA VAL A 62 -8.76 -10.54 2.68
C VAL A 62 -8.64 -9.07 3.12
N ALA A 63 -8.47 -8.84 4.42
CA ALA A 63 -8.16 -7.52 4.97
C ALA A 63 -6.85 -6.95 4.41
N ARG A 64 -5.80 -7.78 4.42
CA ARG A 64 -4.47 -7.42 3.93
C ARG A 64 -4.49 -7.13 2.43
N ASP A 65 -5.26 -7.89 1.65
CA ASP A 65 -5.43 -7.65 0.23
C ASP A 65 -6.04 -6.27 -0.04
N LEU A 66 -7.11 -5.90 0.69
CA LEU A 66 -7.70 -4.56 0.58
C LEU A 66 -6.69 -3.46 0.94
N LEU A 67 -5.97 -3.62 2.06
CA LEU A 67 -4.93 -2.68 2.46
C LEU A 67 -3.83 -2.53 1.40
N SER A 68 -3.46 -3.62 0.72
CA SER A 68 -2.47 -3.58 -0.35
C SER A 68 -2.91 -2.77 -1.56
N LYS A 69 -4.21 -2.78 -1.84
CA LYS A 69 -4.84 -2.03 -2.94
C LYS A 69 -5.11 -0.57 -2.57
N MET A 70 -5.32 -0.26 -1.29
CA MET A 70 -5.54 1.09 -0.79
C MET A 70 -4.23 1.85 -0.52
N LEU A 71 -3.22 1.21 0.07
CA LEU A 71 -1.94 1.81 0.45
C LEU A 71 -0.95 1.82 -0.71
N VAL A 72 -1.42 2.27 -1.87
CA VAL A 72 -0.62 2.44 -3.08
C VAL A 72 -0.23 3.91 -3.23
N ILE A 73 1.07 4.19 -3.36
CA ILE A 73 1.59 5.57 -3.48
C ILE A 73 1.01 6.25 -4.73
N ASP A 74 0.99 5.53 -5.84
CA ASP A 74 0.49 6.00 -7.12
C ASP A 74 -1.05 6.01 -7.14
N PRO A 75 -1.70 7.19 -7.27
CA PRO A 75 -3.15 7.26 -7.29
C PRO A 75 -3.79 6.58 -8.50
N ASP A 76 -3.10 6.47 -9.64
CA ASP A 76 -3.64 5.83 -10.85
C ASP A 76 -3.66 4.30 -10.73
N LYS A 77 -2.89 3.76 -9.78
CA LYS A 77 -2.81 2.32 -9.47
C LYS A 77 -3.55 1.97 -8.18
N ARG A 78 -4.03 2.97 -7.44
CA ARG A 78 -4.76 2.77 -6.19
C ARG A 78 -6.20 2.39 -6.52
N ILE A 79 -6.76 1.45 -5.74
CA ILE A 79 -8.17 1.08 -5.86
C ILE A 79 -9.08 2.30 -5.74
N SER A 80 -10.11 2.33 -6.59
CA SER A 80 -11.15 3.35 -6.53
C SER A 80 -12.09 3.13 -5.34
N VAL A 81 -12.90 4.14 -5.04
CA VAL A 81 -13.91 4.04 -3.97
C VAL A 81 -14.91 2.94 -4.28
N ASP A 82 -15.41 2.86 -5.51
CA ASP A 82 -16.41 1.87 -5.91
C ASP A 82 -15.86 0.45 -5.86
N GLU A 83 -14.62 0.24 -6.32
CA GLU A 83 -13.96 -1.07 -6.21
C GLU A 83 -13.71 -1.47 -4.75
N ALA A 84 -13.38 -0.51 -3.88
CA ALA A 84 -13.21 -0.77 -2.45
C ALA A 84 -14.53 -1.16 -1.77
N LEU A 85 -15.64 -0.53 -2.15
CA LEU A 85 -16.98 -0.89 -1.66
C LEU A 85 -17.43 -2.29 -2.12
N MET A 86 -16.94 -2.73 -3.28
CA MET A 86 -17.23 -4.06 -3.83
C MET A 86 -16.21 -5.12 -3.40
N HIS A 87 -15.23 -4.77 -2.55
CA HIS A 87 -14.21 -5.70 -2.12
C HIS A 87 -14.80 -6.81 -1.22
N PRO A 88 -14.31 -8.06 -1.28
CA PRO A 88 -14.82 -9.15 -0.43
C PRO A 88 -14.57 -9.00 1.08
N TYR A 89 -13.89 -7.94 1.50
CA TYR A 89 -13.60 -7.65 2.90
C TYR A 89 -14.72 -6.80 3.48
#